data_AF-A0A966WV31-F1
#
_entry.id   AF-A0A966WV31-F1
#
_cell.length_a   1.000
_cell.length_b   1.000
_cell.length_c   1.000
_cell.angle_alpha   90.00
_cell.angle_beta   90.00
_cell.angle_gamma   90.00
#
_symmetry.space_group_name_H-M   'P 1'
#
loop_
_entity.id
_entity.type
_entity.pdbx_description
1 polymer ?
#
loop_
_entity_poly.entity_id
_entity_poly.type
_entity_poly.pdbx_seq_one_letter_code
_entity_poly.pdbx_strand_id
1 'polypeptide(L)' 'MAAVLLTTDQRESLPAEFPDWTLLHDRLRRDLRFADFVEAFGFMARVALIAEAMGHHPEWS' A
#
# COMPACT_ATOMS: atom_id res chain seq x y z
N MET A 1 -4.11 16.11 11.48
CA MET A 1 -3.76 17.03 10.36
C MET A 1 -4.18 16.33 9.07
N ALA A 2 -4.73 17.06 8.09
CA ALA A 2 -5.02 16.45 6.79
C ALA A 2 -3.70 16.12 6.07
N ALA A 3 -3.61 14.94 5.48
CA ALA A 3 -2.45 14.57 4.67
C ALA A 3 -2.38 15.48 3.44
N VAL A 4 -1.17 15.94 3.10
CA VAL A 4 -0.91 16.72 1.89
C VAL A 4 -0.51 15.74 0.79
N LEU A 5 -1.17 15.82 -0.37
CA LEU A 5 -0.83 14.97 -1.51
C LEU A 5 0.54 15.34 -2.08
N LEU A 6 1.30 14.33 -2.48
CA LEU A 6 2.57 14.51 -3.18
C LEU A 6 2.35 15.20 -4.53
N THR A 7 3.31 16.03 -4.94
CA THR A 7 3.36 16.60 -6.30
C THR A 7 3.68 15.52 -7.34
N THR A 8 3.53 15.84 -8.63
CA THR A 8 3.88 14.92 -9.73
C THR A 8 5.35 14.50 -9.63
N ASP A 9 6.26 15.46 -9.53
CA ASP A 9 7.71 15.20 -9.44
C ASP A 9 8.08 14.32 -8.24
N GLN A 10 7.40 14.50 -7.10
CA GLN A 10 7.61 13.66 -5.91
C GLN A 10 7.09 12.23 -6.11
N ARG A 11 6.05 12.02 -6.92
CA ARG A 11 5.55 10.68 -7.23
C ARG A 11 6.44 9.95 -8.22
N GLU A 12 7.04 10.66 -9.16
CA GLU A 12 7.95 10.07 -10.16
C GLU A 12 9.18 9.41 -9.54
N SER A 13 9.58 9.82 -8.32
CA SER A 13 10.67 9.16 -7.59
C SER A 13 10.24 7.90 -6.83
N LEU A 14 8.95 7.69 -6.59
CA LEU A 14 8.45 6.57 -5.77
C LEU A 14 8.84 5.18 -6.32
N PRO A 15 8.81 4.91 -7.63
CA PRO A 15 9.23 3.60 -8.14
C PRO A 15 10.70 3.27 -7.89
N ALA A 16 11.56 4.29 -7.75
CA ALA A 16 12.98 4.06 -7.41
C ALA A 16 13.16 3.75 -5.91
N GLU A 17 12.35 4.37 -5.05
CA GLU A 17 12.39 4.15 -3.60
C GLU A 17 11.68 2.84 -3.19
N PHE A 18 10.59 2.50 -3.89
CA PHE A 18 9.75 1.35 -3.64
C PHE A 18 9.66 0.45 -4.89
N PRO A 19 10.75 -0.25 -5.26
CA PRO A 19 10.83 -0.99 -6.54
C PRO A 19 9.83 -2.14 -6.67
N ASP A 20 9.32 -2.66 -5.55
CA ASP A 20 8.29 -3.70 -5.52
C ASP A 20 6.86 -3.15 -5.72
N TRP A 21 6.70 -1.82 -5.74
CA TRP A 21 5.43 -1.15 -5.87
C TRP A 21 5.33 -0.45 -7.22
N THR A 22 4.14 -0.49 -7.82
CA THR A 22 3.85 0.20 -9.07
C THR A 22 3.05 1.45 -8.81
N LEU A 23 3.49 2.58 -9.33
CA LEU A 23 2.69 3.81 -9.36
C LEU A 23 1.62 3.70 -10.45
N LEU A 24 0.36 3.66 -10.04
CA LEU A 24 -0.81 3.68 -10.92
C LEU A 24 -1.59 4.97 -10.66
N HIS A 25 -1.44 5.93 -11.59
CA HIS A 25 -1.99 7.28 -11.46
C HIS A 25 -1.48 8.00 -10.20
N ASP A 26 -2.33 8.09 -9.17
CA ASP A 26 -2.06 8.75 -7.90
C ASP A 26 -1.95 7.77 -6.72
N ARG A 27 -1.88 6.46 -7.00
CA ARG A 27 -1.84 5.40 -5.98
C ARG A 27 -0.67 4.44 -6.22
N LEU A 28 -0.12 3.91 -5.14
CA LEU A 28 0.80 2.78 -5.20
C LEU A 28 0.01 1.47 -5.11
N ARG A 29 0.36 0.51 -5.96
CA ARG A 29 -0.21 -0.85 -5.96
C ARG A 29 0.90 -1.88 -5.90
N ARG A 30 0.68 -2.96 -5.16
CA ARG A 30 1.50 -4.16 -5.17
C ARG A 30 0.62 -5.39 -5.12
N ASP A 31 0.87 -6.33 -6.00
CA ASP A 31 0.25 -7.66 -5.94
C ASP A 31 1.13 -8.56 -5.07
N LEU A 32 0.51 -9.19 -4.07
CA LEU A 32 1.17 -10.11 -3.15
C LEU A 32 0.60 -11.51 -3.36
N ARG A 33 1.48 -12.51 -3.50
CA ARG A 33 1.11 -13.90 -3.66
C ARG A 33 1.58 -14.70 -2.46
N PHE A 34 0.67 -15.48 -1.90
CA PHE A 34 0.90 -16.34 -0.74
C PHE A 34 0.75 -17.80 -1.14
N ALA A 35 1.26 -18.72 -0.30
CA ALA A 35 1.18 -20.15 -0.56
C ALA A 35 -0.28 -20.64 -0.49
N ASP A 36 -1.07 -20.09 0.43
CA ASP A 36 -2.48 -20.40 0.61
C ASP A 36 -3.29 -19.21 1.18
N PHE A 37 -4.58 -19.44 1.39
CA PHE A 37 -5.50 -18.44 1.94
C PHE A 37 -5.22 -18.10 3.41
N VAL A 38 -4.77 -19.07 4.22
CA VAL A 38 -4.53 -18.84 5.66
C VAL A 38 -3.37 -17.87 5.84
N GLU A 39 -2.31 -18.05 5.04
CA GLU A 39 -1.17 -17.13 5.01
C GLU A 39 -1.60 -15.73 4.54
N ALA A 40 -2.35 -15.64 3.44
CA ALA A 40 -2.85 -14.37 2.91
C ALA A 40 -3.73 -13.62 3.93
N PHE A 41 -4.67 -14.32 4.57
CA PHE A 41 -5.56 -13.73 5.55
C PHE A 41 -4.81 -13.31 6.83
N GLY A 42 -3.82 -14.10 7.27
CA GLY A 42 -2.96 -13.74 8.38
C GLY A 42 -2.17 -12.45 8.11
N PHE A 43 -1.69 -12.26 6.88
CA PHE A 43 -1.09 -10.99 6.45
C PHE A 43 -2.10 -9.83 6.50
N MET A 44 -3.28 -10.02 5.90
CA MET A 44 -4.36 -9.02 5.87
C MET A 44 -4.78 -8.58 7.27
N ALA A 45 -4.93 -9.51 8.21
CA ALA A 45 -5.29 -9.23 9.60
C ALA A 45 -4.25 -8.35 10.30
N ARG A 46 -2.96 -8.60 10.08
CA ARG A 46 -1.88 -7.77 10.65
C ARG A 46 -1.89 -6.36 10.05
N VAL A 47 -2.09 -6.24 8.74
CA VAL A 47 -2.21 -4.94 8.07
C VAL A 47 -3.42 -4.16 8.58
N ALA A 48 -4.56 -4.83 8.82
CA ALA A 48 -5.77 -4.19 9.33
C ALA A 48 -5.54 -3.50 10.69
N LEU A 49 -4.80 -4.14 11.60
CA LEU A 49 -4.47 -3.54 12.91
C LEU A 49 -3.60 -2.27 12.76
N ILE A 50 -2.62 -2.29 11.85
CA ILE A 50 -1.75 -1.14 11.59
C ILE A 50 -2.54 -0.01 10.91
N ALA A 51 -3.33 -0.35 9.89
CA ALA A 51 -4.17 0.58 9.15
C ALA A 51 -5.16 1.32 10.06
N GLU A 52 -5.79 0.58 10.99
CA GLU A 52 -6.70 1.19 11.97
C GLU A 52 -5.97 2.13 12.93
N ALA A 53 -4.83 1.72 13.47
CA ALA A 53 -4.03 2.58 14.33
C ALA A 53 -3.55 3.87 13.62
N MET A 54 -3.35 3.80 12.30
CA MET A 54 -2.99 4.93 11.45
C MET A 54 -4.19 5.75 10.97
N GLY A 55 -5.42 5.24 11.10
CA GLY A 55 -6.61 5.83 10.48
C GLY A 55 -6.51 5.91 8.95
N HIS A 56 -5.80 4.97 8.32
CA HIS A 56 -5.55 4.95 6.88
C HIS A 56 -5.67 3.53 6.34
N HIS A 57 -6.78 3.26 5.65
CA HIS A 57 -7.14 1.92 5.23
C HIS A 57 -6.72 1.65 3.78
N PRO A 58 -6.14 0.48 3.48
CA PRO A 58 -5.86 0.07 2.11
C PRO A 58 -7.15 -0.31 1.37
N GLU A 59 -7.10 -0.22 0.05
CA GLU A 59 -8.08 -0.83 -0.85
C GLU A 59 -7.55 -2.20 -1.30
N TRP A 60 -8.35 -3.26 -1.16
CA TRP A 60 -8.00 -4.63 -1.55
C TRP A 60 -8.94 -5.09 -2.66
N SER A 61 -8.41 -5.72 -3.71
CA SER A 61 -9.18 -6.29 -4.83
C SER A 61 -8.44 -7.43 -5.50
#